data_AF-L1JZA6-F1
#
_entry.id   AF-L1JZA6-F1
#
_cell.length_a   1.000
_cell.length_b   1.000
_cell.length_c   1.000
_cell.angle_alpha   90.00
_cell.angle_beta   90.00
_cell.angle_gamma   90.00
#
_symmetry.space_group_name_H-M   'P 1'
#
loop_
_entity.id
_entity.type
_entity.pdbx_description
1 polymer ?
#
loop_
_entity_poly.entity_id
_entity_poly.type
_entity_poly.pdbx_seq_one_letter_code
_entity_poly.pdbx_strand_id
1 'polypeptide(L)'
;MAARESGNSEIEALIMKGLAAAYSGLGLHDKMVEYEEQALKIARQAGDIESEGRSLCRLANIYRDLQNTERAIECAESALNIAKRIGDGDMEHECYFTISV
;
A
#
# COMPACT_ATOMS: atom_id res chain seq x y z
N MET A 1 7.50 -14.92 25.11
CA MET A 1 6.05 -15.05 24.89
C MET A 1 5.57 -13.77 24.20
N ALA A 2 5.30 -13.81 22.90
CA ALA A 2 4.56 -12.77 22.20
C ALA A 2 3.91 -13.43 20.97
N ALA A 3 2.94 -14.31 21.25
CA ALA A 3 2.01 -14.80 20.26
C ALA A 3 0.77 -13.93 20.38
N ARG A 4 0.51 -13.05 19.40
CA ARG A 4 -0.84 -12.54 18.99
C ARG A 4 -0.75 -11.27 18.13
N GLU A 5 -0.25 -11.40 16.90
CA GLU A 5 -0.60 -10.44 15.82
C GLU A 5 -0.91 -11.13 14.48
N SER A 6 -0.59 -12.43 14.35
CA SER A 6 -0.72 -13.21 13.12
C SER A 6 -2.16 -13.49 12.63
N GLY A 7 -3.18 -13.17 13.43
CA GLY A 7 -4.59 -13.43 13.09
C GLY A 7 -5.34 -12.24 12.48
N ASN A 8 -4.72 -11.05 12.46
CA ASN A 8 -5.36 -9.83 11.97
C ASN A 8 -4.91 -9.44 10.56
N SER A 9 -3.66 -9.74 10.20
CA SER A 9 -3.10 -9.40 8.88
C SER A 9 -3.82 -10.12 7.73
N GLU A 10 -4.26 -11.36 7.95
CA GLU A 10 -4.95 -12.15 6.92
C GLU A 10 -6.36 -11.64 6.65
N ILE A 11 -7.07 -11.21 7.70
CA ILE A 11 -8.41 -10.59 7.60
C ILE A 11 -8.29 -9.20 6.99
N GLU A 12 -7.30 -8.41 7.42
CA GLU A 12 -7.03 -7.09 6.86
C GLU A 12 -6.68 -7.18 5.37
N ALA A 13 -5.82 -8.12 4.98
CA ALA A 13 -5.49 -8.40 3.58
C ALA A 13 -6.73 -8.82 2.77
N LEU A 14 -7.60 -9.67 3.33
CA LEU A 14 -8.87 -10.07 2.70
C LEU A 14 -9.82 -8.89 2.50
N ILE A 15 -9.94 -8.01 3.50
CA ILE A 15 -10.76 -6.79 3.42
C ILE A 15 -10.19 -5.85 2.36
N MET A 16 -8.87 -5.64 2.34
CA MET A 16 -8.21 -4.80 1.33
C MET A 16 -8.39 -5.36 -0.08
N LYS A 17 -8.28 -6.68 -0.24
CA LYS A 17 -8.47 -7.37 -1.52
C LYS A 17 -9.93 -7.29 -2.00
N GLY A 18 -10.88 -7.39 -1.08
CA GLY A 18 -12.30 -7.20 -1.36
C GLY A 18 -12.65 -5.77 -1.76
N LEU A 19 -12.05 -4.78 -1.10
CA LEU A 19 -12.18 -3.37 -1.46
C LEU A 19 -11.59 -3.09 -2.84
N ALA A 20 -10.35 -3.53 -3.10
CA ALA A 20 -9.69 -3.38 -4.40
C ALA A 20 -10.53 -3.99 -5.54
N ALA A 21 -11.06 -5.21 -5.34
CA ALA A 21 -11.94 -5.85 -6.31
C ALA A 21 -13.27 -5.09 -6.53
N ALA A 22 -13.87 -4.57 -5.45
CA ALA A 22 -15.10 -3.78 -5.55
C ALA A 22 -14.87 -2.46 -6.29
N TYR A 23 -13.75 -1.78 -6.05
CA TYR A 23 -13.41 -0.53 -6.74
C TYR A 23 -13.02 -0.77 -8.20
N SER A 24 -12.38 -1.90 -8.50
CA SER A 24 -12.09 -2.32 -9.88
C SER A 24 -13.36 -2.56 -10.68
N GLY A 25 -14.36 -3.23 -10.08
CA GLY A 25 -15.67 -3.41 -10.71
C GLY A 25 -16.47 -2.11 -10.94
N LEU A 26 -16.11 -1.01 -10.26
CA LEU A 26 -16.80 0.27 -10.33
C LEU A 26 -16.08 1.34 -11.16
N GLY A 27 -14.86 1.07 -11.65
CA GLY A 27 -14.06 2.04 -12.41
C GLY A 27 -13.65 3.27 -11.58
N LEU A 28 -13.59 3.14 -10.25
CA LEU A 28 -13.32 4.24 -9.32
C LEU A 28 -11.84 4.38 -8.95
N HIS A 29 -10.95 3.71 -9.67
CA HIS A 29 -9.50 3.75 -9.43
C HIS A 29 -8.96 5.17 -9.37
N ASP A 30 -9.42 6.08 -10.24
CA ASP A 30 -8.98 7.48 -10.25
C ASP A 30 -9.27 8.22 -8.94
N LYS A 31 -10.45 7.99 -8.33
CA LYS A 31 -10.78 8.58 -7.02
C LYS A 31 -9.95 7.99 -5.89
N MET A 32 -9.60 6.73 -6.02
CA MET A 32 -8.75 6.02 -5.06
C MET A 32 -7.32 6.54 -5.10
N VAL A 33 -6.78 6.76 -6.30
CA VAL A 33 -5.50 7.44 -6.49
C VAL A 33 -5.55 8.83 -5.86
N GLU A 34 -6.57 9.64 -6.15
CA GLU A 34 -6.71 10.98 -5.58
C GLU A 34 -6.75 10.96 -4.04
N TYR A 35 -7.51 10.04 -3.45
CA TYR A 35 -7.62 9.91 -2.01
C TYR A 35 -6.28 9.52 -1.35
N GLU A 36 -5.59 8.53 -1.91
CA GLU A 36 -4.31 8.07 -1.36
C GLU A 36 -3.19 9.09 -1.59
N GLU A 37 -3.22 9.87 -2.69
CA GLU A 37 -2.30 11.01 -2.88
C GLU A 37 -2.53 12.14 -1.86
N GLN A 38 -3.79 12.41 -1.51
CA GLN A 38 -4.13 13.36 -0.44
C GLN A 38 -3.67 12.85 0.93
N ALA A 39 -3.93 11.58 1.25
CA ALA A 39 -3.47 10.94 2.48
C ALA A 39 -1.94 10.99 2.59
N LEU A 40 -1.24 10.66 1.50
CA LEU A 40 0.21 10.72 1.40
C LEU A 40 0.74 12.13 1.69
N LYS A 41 0.11 13.15 1.11
CA LYS A 41 0.49 14.55 1.35
C LYS A 41 0.32 14.95 2.81
N ILE A 42 -0.79 14.55 3.44
CA ILE A 42 -1.06 14.83 4.86
C ILE A 42 -0.03 14.12 5.74
N ALA A 43 0.24 12.84 5.49
CA ALA A 43 1.22 12.06 6.25
C ALA A 43 2.62 12.70 6.19
N ARG A 44 3.06 13.11 4.99
CA ARG A 44 4.33 13.83 4.80
C ARG A 44 4.37 15.17 5.55
N GLN A 45 3.28 15.92 5.53
CA GLN A 45 3.19 17.20 6.27
C GLN A 45 3.21 17.00 7.79
N ALA A 46 2.61 15.91 8.27
CA ALA A 46 2.59 15.54 9.68
C ALA A 46 3.91 14.90 10.15
N GLY A 47 4.77 14.45 9.22
CA GLY A 47 5.94 13.64 9.54
C GLY A 47 5.59 12.21 9.99
N ASP A 48 4.39 11.74 9.68
CA ASP A 48 3.92 10.39 9.99
C ASP A 48 4.45 9.42 8.91
N ILE A 49 5.63 8.88 9.18
CA ILE A 49 6.33 7.97 8.27
C ILE A 49 5.59 6.64 8.07
N GLU A 50 4.82 6.18 9.05
CA GLU A 50 4.09 4.91 8.94
C GLU A 50 2.90 5.07 7.97
N SER A 51 2.11 6.12 8.16
CA SER A 51 1.00 6.45 7.26
C SER A 51 1.49 6.78 5.84
N GLU A 52 2.67 7.40 5.71
CA GLU A 52 3.31 7.63 4.41
C GLU A 52 3.57 6.31 3.68
N GLY A 53 4.20 5.34 4.36
CA GLY A 53 4.49 4.01 3.80
C GLY A 53 3.23 3.26 3.38
N ARG A 54 2.21 3.23 4.26
CA ARG A 54 0.94 2.56 3.97
C ARG A 54 0.22 3.17 2.75
N SER A 55 0.22 4.49 2.62
CA SER A 55 -0.40 5.18 1.47
C SER A 55 0.33 4.83 0.16
N LEU A 56 1.67 4.75 0.20
CA LEU A 56 2.47 4.35 -0.96
C LEU A 56 2.22 2.89 -1.37
N CYS A 57 2.10 1.95 -0.42
CA CYS A 57 1.70 0.57 -0.72
C CYS A 57 0.34 0.49 -1.41
N ARG A 58 -0.63 1.28 -0.95
CA ARG A 58 -1.97 1.32 -1.55
C ARG A 58 -1.95 1.88 -2.96
N LEU A 59 -1.21 2.97 -3.20
CA LEU A 59 -0.99 3.50 -4.55
C LEU A 59 -0.33 2.47 -5.46
N ALA A 60 0.68 1.74 -4.96
CA ALA A 60 1.34 0.69 -5.74
C ALA A 60 0.35 -0.40 -6.18
N ASN A 61 -0.50 -0.86 -5.27
CA ASN A 61 -1.56 -1.83 -5.58
C ASN A 61 -2.59 -1.29 -6.58
N ILE A 62 -3.05 -0.05 -6.41
CA ILE A 62 -4.02 0.58 -7.33
C ILE A 62 -3.41 0.71 -8.73
N TYR A 63 -2.16 1.16 -8.84
CA TYR A 63 -1.48 1.27 -10.13
C TYR A 63 -1.22 -0.10 -10.78
N ARG A 64 -0.94 -1.14 -9.98
CA ARG A 64 -0.85 -2.52 -10.48
C ARG A 64 -2.18 -2.99 -11.07
N ASP A 65 -3.29 -2.73 -10.38
CA ASP A 65 -4.63 -3.09 -10.86
C ASP A 65 -5.01 -2.32 -12.14
N LEU A 66 -4.52 -1.07 -12.27
CA LEU A 66 -4.62 -0.25 -13.49
C LEU A 66 -3.66 -0.68 -14.61
N GLN A 67 -2.84 -1.71 -14.41
CA GLN A 67 -1.76 -2.13 -15.33
C GLN A 67 -0.73 -1.01 -15.62
N ASN A 68 -0.60 -0.03 -14.73
CA ASN A 68 0.45 0.97 -14.78
C ASN A 68 1.65 0.51 -13.94
N THR A 69 2.41 -0.42 -14.50
CA THR A 69 3.54 -1.06 -13.81
C THR A 69 4.62 -0.06 -13.39
N GLU A 70 4.91 0.95 -14.21
CA GLU A 70 5.93 1.97 -13.91
C GLU A 70 5.62 2.70 -12.60
N ARG A 71 4.40 3.27 -12.48
CA ARG A 71 3.99 3.96 -11.25
C ARG A 71 3.82 3.01 -10.06
N ALA A 72 3.42 1.77 -10.29
CA ALA A 72 3.32 0.77 -9.23
C ALA A 72 4.68 0.50 -8.60
N ILE A 73 5.72 0.33 -9.42
CA ILE A 73 7.11 0.11 -8.98
C ILE A 73 7.63 1.33 -8.22
N GLU A 74 7.45 2.55 -8.75
CA GLU A 74 7.90 3.78 -8.07
C GLU A 74 7.32 3.93 -6.65
N CYS A 75 6.01 3.65 -6.52
CA CYS A 75 5.33 3.68 -5.23
C CYS A 75 5.85 2.58 -4.30
N ALA A 76 6.03 1.35 -4.81
CA ALA A 76 6.54 0.23 -4.03
C ALA A 76 7.99 0.42 -3.57
N GLU A 77 8.87 1.01 -4.38
CA GLU A 77 10.25 1.35 -3.99
C GLU A 77 10.28 2.41 -2.88
N SER A 78 9.41 3.42 -3.00
CA SER A 78 9.27 4.46 -1.98
C SER A 78 8.77 3.88 -0.65
N ALA A 79 7.77 3.00 -0.70
CA ALA A 79 7.26 2.28 0.47
C ALA A 79 8.32 1.34 1.06
N LEU A 80 9.09 0.62 0.24
CA LEU A 80 10.16 -0.28 0.68
C LEU A 80 11.24 0.47 1.48
N ASN A 81 11.60 1.68 1.04
CA ASN A 81 12.56 2.51 1.77
C ASN A 81 12.02 2.91 3.15
N ILE A 82 10.72 3.18 3.27
CA ILE A 82 10.07 3.49 4.55
C ILE A 82 10.01 2.22 5.42
N ALA A 83 9.56 1.10 4.86
CA ALA A 83 9.47 -0.18 5.54
C ALA A 83 10.81 -0.56 6.20
N LYS A 84 11.92 -0.43 5.46
CA LYS A 84 13.28 -0.65 5.98
C LYS A 84 13.67 0.31 7.09
N ARG A 85 13.22 1.58 7.03
CA ARG A 85 13.51 2.59 8.05
C ARG A 85 12.77 2.30 9.36
N ILE A 86 11.55 1.77 9.29
CA ILE A 86 10.71 1.49 10.46
C ILE A 86 10.80 0.03 10.93
N GLY A 87 11.41 -0.86 10.14
CA GLY A 87 11.53 -2.29 10.44
C GLY A 87 10.22 -3.07 10.23
N ASP A 88 9.37 -2.62 9.31
CA ASP A 88 8.10 -3.28 8.99
C ASP A 88 8.29 -4.34 7.91
N GLY A 89 8.50 -5.59 8.34
CA GLY A 89 8.75 -6.72 7.44
C GLY A 89 7.54 -7.11 6.57
N ASP A 90 6.31 -6.84 7.02
CA ASP A 90 5.11 -7.14 6.24
C ASP A 90 5.00 -6.18 5.06
N MET A 91 5.26 -4.89 5.30
CA MET A 91 5.32 -3.87 4.26
C MET A 91 6.47 -4.14 3.27
N GLU A 92 7.65 -4.57 3.75
CA GLU A 92 8.75 -4.96 2.86
C GLU A 92 8.34 -6.09 1.91
N HIS A 93 7.70 -7.15 2.44
CA HIS A 93 7.26 -8.29 1.63
C HIS A 93 6.25 -7.87 0.56
N GLU A 94 5.28 -7.02 0.89
CA GLU A 94 4.30 -6.50 -0.06
C GLU A 94 4.94 -5.67 -1.17
N CYS A 95 5.94 -4.85 -0.84
CA CYS A 95 6.70 -4.08 -1.81
C CYS A 95 7.50 -4.99 -2.74
N TYR A 96 8.18 -6.01 -2.20
CA TYR A 96 8.94 -6.97 -3.00
C TYR A 96 8.05 -7.74 -3.97
N PHE A 97 6.87 -8.17 -3.52
CA PHE A 97 5.89 -8.82 -4.40
C PHE A 97 5.54 -7.92 -5.59
N THR A 98 5.27 -6.64 -5.34
CA THR A 98 4.86 -5.67 -6.38
C THR A 98 5.99 -5.31 -7.34
N ILE A 99 7.25 -5.23 -6.87
CA ILE A 99 8.42 -4.96 -7.72
C ILE A 99 8.79 -6.19 -8.58
N SER A 100 8.47 -7.39 -8.12
CA SER A 100 8.85 -8.65 -8.78
C SER A 100 7.91 -9.12 -9.90
N VAL A 101 6.78 -8.43 -10.10
CA VAL A 101 5.74 -8.75 -11.10
C VAL A 101 5.86 -7.81 -12.30
#